data_AF-A0A1W0E3L3-F1
#
_entry.id   AF-A0A1W0E3L3-F1
#
_cell.length_a   1.000
_cell.length_b   1.000
_cell.length_c   1.000
_cell.angle_alpha   90.00
_cell.angle_beta   90.00
_cell.angle_gamma   90.00
#
_symmetry.space_group_name_H-M   'P 1'
#
loop_
_entity.id
_entity.type
_entity.pdbx_description
1 polymer ?
#
loop_
_entity_poly.entity_id
_entity_poly.type
_entity_poly.pdbx_seq_one_letter_code
_entity_poly.pdbx_strand_id
1 'polypeptide(L)'
;MIKTLITKNVLEITKSHKKIEQILDDLVKMKYDDSYIHVINSQLQNIKQRNFYLITHYQFAIKKILHEINLIKKLTSNEIKDQSDQIFIQNLDPRLQLETSRLQLHTANETSTFIIQQENLILY
;
A
#
# COMPACT_ATOMS: atom_id res chain seq x y z
N MET A 1 51.26 -18.07 -9.16
CA MET A 1 50.26 -18.86 -8.42
C MET A 1 49.39 -18.00 -7.51
N ILE A 2 49.96 -17.14 -6.65
CA ILE A 2 49.19 -16.21 -5.79
C ILE A 2 48.43 -15.14 -6.59
N LYS A 3 49.06 -14.56 -7.64
CA LYS A 3 48.38 -13.58 -8.53
C LYS A 3 47.07 -14.15 -9.10
N THR A 4 47.07 -15.39 -9.57
CA THR A 4 45.90 -16.05 -10.15
C THR A 4 44.79 -16.29 -9.13
N LEU A 5 45.16 -16.60 -7.87
CA LEU A 5 44.22 -16.79 -6.76
C LEU A 5 43.57 -15.47 -6.33
N ILE A 6 44.35 -14.39 -6.27
CA ILE A 6 43.85 -13.04 -6.00
C ILE A 6 42.93 -12.59 -7.14
N THR A 7 43.32 -12.78 -8.40
CA THR A 7 42.49 -12.42 -9.55
C THR A 7 41.18 -13.22 -9.57
N LYS A 8 41.20 -14.50 -9.21
CA LYS A 8 39.99 -15.34 -9.14
C LYS A 8 39.05 -14.93 -8.00
N ASN A 9 39.58 -14.63 -6.81
CA ASN A 9 38.80 -14.14 -5.67
C ASN A 9 38.21 -12.74 -5.94
N VAL A 10 39.00 -11.84 -6.51
CA VAL A 10 38.52 -10.50 -6.89
C VAL A 10 37.46 -10.61 -7.99
N LEU A 11 37.60 -11.53 -8.95
CA LEU A 11 36.59 -11.83 -9.97
C LEU A 11 35.34 -12.50 -9.41
N GLU A 12 35.42 -13.33 -8.37
CA GLU A 12 34.24 -13.92 -7.70
C GLU A 12 33.49 -12.89 -6.84
N ILE A 13 34.22 -12.01 -6.15
CA ILE A 13 33.64 -10.89 -5.39
C ILE A 13 33.04 -9.84 -6.34
N THR A 14 33.69 -9.55 -7.46
CA THR A 14 33.06 -8.72 -8.50
C THR A 14 31.96 -9.48 -9.25
N LYS A 15 31.97 -10.80 -9.37
CA LYS A 15 30.78 -11.52 -9.87
C LYS A 15 29.59 -11.44 -8.91
N SER A 16 29.81 -11.11 -7.63
CA SER A 16 28.75 -10.88 -6.64
C SER A 16 28.15 -9.47 -6.69
N HIS A 17 28.21 -8.75 -7.83
CA HIS A 17 27.46 -7.50 -8.05
C HIS A 17 25.96 -7.77 -7.90
N LYS A 18 25.46 -7.86 -6.66
CA LYS A 18 24.04 -7.72 -6.39
C LYS A 18 23.67 -6.35 -6.89
N LYS A 19 22.81 -6.29 -7.92
CA LYS A 19 22.25 -5.02 -8.39
C LYS A 19 21.65 -4.33 -7.17
N ILE A 20 21.69 -2.99 -7.12
CA ILE A 20 21.08 -2.22 -6.02
C ILE A 20 19.65 -2.71 -5.74
N GLU A 21 18.92 -3.08 -6.79
CA GLU A 21 17.61 -3.72 -6.76
C GLU A 21 17.56 -4.99 -5.88
N GLN A 22 18.55 -5.88 -6.00
CA GLN A 22 18.63 -7.10 -5.20
C GLN A 22 18.94 -6.82 -3.73
N ILE A 23 19.77 -5.79 -3.45
CA ILE A 23 20.05 -5.36 -2.07
C ILE A 23 18.78 -4.78 -1.44
N LEU A 24 18.04 -3.95 -2.19
CA LEU A 24 16.76 -3.40 -1.75
C LEU A 24 15.73 -4.52 -1.49
N ASP A 25 15.67 -5.52 -2.38
CA ASP A 25 14.76 -6.67 -2.21
C ASP A 25 15.11 -7.51 -0.98
N ASP A 26 16.40 -7.73 -0.73
CA ASP A 26 16.85 -8.44 0.46
C ASP A 26 16.52 -7.66 1.74
N LEU A 27 16.68 -6.33 1.75
CA LEU A 27 16.30 -5.48 2.88
C LEU A 27 14.78 -5.46 3.12
N VAL A 28 13.98 -5.44 2.05
CA VAL A 28 12.52 -5.57 2.14
C VAL A 28 12.15 -6.91 2.75
N LYS A 29 12.73 -8.02 2.29
CA LYS A 29 12.46 -9.37 2.85
C LYS A 29 12.91 -9.54 4.29
N MET A 30 13.98 -8.86 4.71
CA MET A 30 14.42 -8.85 6.11
C MET A 30 13.43 -8.13 7.02
N LYS A 31 12.75 -7.08 6.51
CA LYS A 31 11.76 -6.31 7.27
C LYS A 31 10.36 -6.91 7.20
N TYR A 32 9.99 -7.46 6.06
CA TYR A 32 8.67 -7.99 5.75
C TYR A 32 8.81 -9.45 5.34
N ASP A 33 8.91 -10.33 6.33
CA ASP A 33 8.88 -11.76 6.09
C ASP A 33 7.51 -12.23 5.59
N ASP A 34 7.39 -13.50 5.20
CA ASP A 34 6.13 -14.06 4.70
C ASP A 34 5.00 -13.98 5.74
N SER A 35 5.33 -13.97 7.04
CA SER A 35 4.35 -13.80 8.11
C SER A 35 3.74 -12.39 8.13
N TYR A 36 4.52 -11.38 7.74
CA TYR A 36 4.07 -10.00 7.65
C TYR A 36 3.01 -9.79 6.58
N ILE A 37 3.02 -10.56 5.49
CA ILE A 37 1.97 -10.51 4.46
C ILE A 37 0.60 -10.85 5.07
N HIS A 38 0.54 -11.81 5.99
CA HIS A 38 -0.69 -12.14 6.71
C HIS A 38 -1.14 -10.98 7.61
N VAL A 39 -0.20 -10.28 8.25
CA VAL A 39 -0.50 -9.09 9.06
C VAL A 39 -1.11 -7.98 8.19
N ILE A 40 -0.49 -7.67 7.05
CA ILE A 40 -1.02 -6.67 6.10
C ILE A 40 -2.42 -7.04 5.62
N ASN A 41 -2.65 -8.30 5.22
CA ASN A 41 -3.96 -8.74 4.76
C ASN A 41 -5.01 -8.64 5.87
N SER A 42 -4.64 -8.96 7.11
CA SER A 42 -5.51 -8.77 8.27
C SER A 42 -5.82 -7.29 8.51
N GLN A 43 -4.84 -6.39 8.37
CA GLN A 43 -5.06 -4.95 8.46
C GLN A 43 -6.04 -4.45 7.38
N LEU A 44 -5.89 -4.93 6.13
CA LEU A 44 -6.83 -4.61 5.04
C LEU A 44 -8.25 -5.10 5.28
N GLN A 45 -8.43 -6.25 5.92
CA GLN A 45 -9.78 -6.76 6.23
C GLN A 45 -10.44 -6.01 7.39
N ASN A 46 -9.63 -5.46 8.29
CA ASN A 46 -10.10 -4.78 9.50
C ASN A 46 -10.22 -3.26 9.36
N ILE A 47 -9.69 -2.68 8.28
CA ILE A 47 -9.83 -1.26 8.00
C ILE A 47 -11.26 -0.96 7.57
N LYS A 48 -12.04 -0.33 8.45
CA LYS A 48 -13.43 0.07 8.20
C LYS A 48 -13.58 1.56 8.47
N GLN A 49 -14.29 2.29 7.61
CA GLN A 49 -14.45 3.75 7.77
C GLN A 49 -15.00 4.12 9.15
N ARG A 50 -15.95 3.35 9.69
CA ARG A 50 -16.53 3.55 11.02
C ARG A 50 -15.52 3.57 12.19
N ASN A 51 -14.30 3.06 11.98
CA ASN A 51 -13.24 3.07 12.99
C ASN A 51 -12.51 4.44 13.03
N PHE A 52 -12.87 5.36 12.14
CA PHE A 52 -12.23 6.67 12.00
C PHE A 52 -13.27 7.77 12.13
N TYR A 53 -12.89 8.87 12.78
CA TYR A 53 -13.76 10.02 12.95
C TYR A 53 -13.95 10.83 11.65
N LEU A 54 -12.88 10.94 10.85
CA LEU A 54 -12.87 11.68 9.58
C LEU A 54 -12.53 10.76 8.42
N ILE A 55 -13.15 11.01 7.27
CA ILE A 55 -12.88 10.26 6.04
C ILE A 55 -11.43 10.39 5.58
N THR A 56 -10.78 11.51 5.87
CA THR A 56 -9.35 11.75 5.55
C THR A 56 -8.41 10.82 6.32
N HIS A 57 -8.71 10.55 7.59
CA HIS A 57 -7.94 9.61 8.42
C HIS A 57 -8.09 8.17 7.90
N TYR A 58 -9.31 7.79 7.52
CA TYR A 58 -9.58 6.51 6.90
C TYR A 58 -8.82 6.35 5.57
N GLN A 59 -8.87 7.35 4.70
CA GLN A 59 -8.14 7.35 3.43
C GLN A 59 -6.63 7.24 3.63
N PHE A 60 -6.08 7.95 4.62
CA PHE A 60 -4.66 7.89 4.96
C PHE A 60 -4.25 6.50 5.44
N ALA A 61 -5.06 5.86 6.28
CA ALA A 61 -4.79 4.52 6.78
C ALA A 61 -4.75 3.48 5.64
N ILE A 62 -5.64 3.57 4.64
CA ILE A 62 -5.60 2.73 3.44
C ILE A 62 -4.31 2.95 2.65
N LYS A 63 -3.96 4.22 2.39
CA LYS A 63 -2.74 4.58 1.66
C LYS A 63 -1.48 4.03 2.33
N LYS A 64 -1.42 4.04 3.66
CA LYS A 64 -0.30 3.48 4.42
C LYS A 64 -0.16 1.97 4.19
N ILE A 65 -1.26 1.22 4.27
CA ILE A 65 -1.23 -0.24 4.08
C ILE A 65 -0.85 -0.58 2.63
N LEU A 66 -1.42 0.12 1.64
CA LEU A 66 -1.07 -0.09 0.23
C LEU A 66 0.37 0.28 -0.10
N HIS A 67 0.95 1.26 0.60
CA HIS A 67 2.36 1.56 0.47
C HIS A 67 3.23 0.38 0.93
N GLU A 68 2.90 -0.25 2.06
CA GLU A 68 3.62 -1.44 2.54
C GLU A 68 3.47 -2.62 1.56
N ILE A 69 2.28 -2.83 1.00
CA ILE A 69 2.05 -3.83 -0.06
C ILE A 69 2.92 -3.54 -1.27
N ASN A 70 3.01 -2.27 -1.69
CA ASN A 70 3.78 -1.90 -2.87
C ASN A 70 5.28 -2.16 -2.68
N LEU A 71 5.82 -1.93 -1.48
CA LEU A 71 7.22 -2.24 -1.18
C LEU A 71 7.52 -3.75 -1.35
N ILE A 72 6.54 -4.61 -1.06
CA ILE A 72 6.68 -6.07 -1.15
C ILE A 72 6.42 -6.57 -2.58
N LYS A 73 5.32 -6.12 -3.20
CA LYS A 73 4.82 -6.64 -4.47
C LYS A 73 5.28 -5.86 -5.71
N LYS A 74 5.84 -4.66 -5.54
CA LYS A 74 6.28 -3.78 -6.62
C LYS A 74 5.19 -3.54 -7.68
N LEU A 75 4.01 -3.14 -7.20
CA LEU A 75 2.86 -2.87 -8.04
C LEU A 75 3.08 -1.59 -8.86
N THR A 76 2.45 -1.53 -10.03
CA THR A 76 2.39 -0.31 -10.83
C THR A 76 1.49 0.73 -10.17
N SER A 77 1.66 2.00 -10.55
CA SER A 77 0.84 3.11 -10.04
C SER A 77 -0.66 2.90 -10.29
N ASN A 78 -1.02 2.28 -11.42
CA ASN A 78 -2.42 2.00 -11.75
C ASN A 78 -3.00 0.91 -10.84
N GLU A 79 -2.26 -0.18 -10.59
CA GLU A 79 -2.70 -1.25 -9.69
C GLU A 79 -2.89 -0.75 -8.25
N ILE A 80 -2.02 0.13 -7.76
CA ILE A 80 -2.15 0.76 -6.44
C ILE A 80 -3.41 1.62 -6.40
N LYS A 81 -3.66 2.41 -7.45
CA LYS A 81 -4.83 3.27 -7.54
C LYS A 81 -6.12 2.43 -7.54
N ASP A 82 -6.19 1.41 -8.39
CA ASP A 82 -7.36 0.55 -8.51
C ASP A 82 -7.66 -0.19 -7.20
N GLN A 83 -6.62 -0.73 -6.54
CA GLN A 83 -6.77 -1.33 -5.22
C GLN A 83 -7.22 -0.31 -4.15
N SER A 84 -6.67 0.91 -4.19
CA SER A 84 -7.07 1.99 -3.28
C SER A 84 -8.55 2.33 -3.45
N ASP A 85 -8.99 2.54 -4.69
CA ASP A 85 -10.39 2.89 -4.99
C ASP A 85 -11.33 1.76 -4.55
N GLN A 86 -10.99 0.51 -4.86
CA GLN A 86 -11.75 -0.66 -4.46
C GLN A 86 -11.85 -0.82 -2.94
N ILE A 87 -10.72 -0.86 -2.23
CA ILE A 87 -10.68 -1.06 -0.77
C ILE A 87 -11.40 0.07 -0.04
N PHE A 88 -11.21 1.31 -0.52
CA PHE A 88 -11.82 2.48 0.06
C PHE A 88 -13.34 2.39 0.01
N ILE A 89 -13.91 2.11 -1.16
CA ILE A 89 -15.37 2.02 -1.33
C ILE A 89 -15.93 0.80 -0.58
N GLN A 90 -15.30 -0.38 -0.72
CA GLN A 90 -15.77 -1.62 -0.09
C GLN A 90 -15.86 -1.55 1.44
N ASN A 91 -15.04 -0.72 2.08
CA ASN A 91 -14.99 -0.60 3.54
C ASN A 91 -15.56 0.71 4.10
N LEU A 92 -16.23 1.51 3.26
CA LEU A 92 -17.07 2.62 3.73
C LEU A 92 -18.20 2.15 4.66
N ASP A 93 -18.73 3.08 5.46
CA ASP A 93 -19.99 2.82 6.16
C ASP A 93 -21.10 2.48 5.13
N PRO A 94 -21.96 1.47 5.39
CA PRO A 94 -22.98 1.05 4.44
C PRO A 94 -23.90 2.18 3.97
N ARG A 95 -24.17 3.18 4.81
CA ARG A 95 -24.99 4.35 4.42
C ARG A 95 -24.28 5.19 3.36
N LEU A 96 -22.99 5.44 3.57
CA LEU A 96 -22.16 6.17 2.63
C LEU A 96 -21.97 5.37 1.33
N GLN A 97 -21.82 4.04 1.40
CA GLN A 97 -21.76 3.18 0.21
C GLN A 97 -23.00 3.32 -0.69
N LEU A 98 -24.19 3.32 -0.08
CA LEU A 98 -25.43 3.48 -0.83
C LEU A 98 -25.51 4.86 -1.49
N GLU A 99 -25.12 5.90 -0.76
CA GLU A 99 -25.16 7.27 -1.27
C GLU A 99 -24.14 7.50 -2.39
N THR A 100 -22.92 7.00 -2.23
CA THR A 100 -21.87 7.09 -3.26
C THR A 100 -22.25 6.31 -4.50
N SER A 101 -22.88 5.14 -4.34
CA SER A 101 -23.42 4.36 -5.46
C SER A 101 -24.53 5.11 -6.19
N ARG A 102 -25.44 5.75 -5.46
CA ARG A 102 -26.51 6.59 -6.05
C ARG A 102 -25.93 7.76 -6.85
N LEU A 103 -24.86 8.36 -6.36
CA LEU A 103 -24.16 9.48 -6.99
C LEU A 103 -23.13 9.04 -8.06
N GLN A 104 -22.99 7.73 -8.31
CA GLN A 104 -22.02 7.16 -9.26
C GLN A 104 -20.57 7.59 -8.99
N LEU A 105 -20.21 7.70 -7.71
CA LEU A 105 -18.83 7.99 -7.29
C LEU A 105 -18.05 6.68 -7.24
N HIS A 106 -17.06 6.54 -8.13
CA HIS A 106 -16.35 5.28 -8.34
C HIS A 106 -14.90 5.31 -7.86
N THR A 107 -14.36 6.49 -7.56
CA THR A 107 -13.00 6.64 -7.04
C THR A 107 -12.99 7.01 -5.57
N ALA A 108 -11.91 6.67 -4.88
CA ALA A 108 -11.68 7.10 -3.50
C ALA A 108 -11.64 8.63 -3.40
N ASN A 109 -11.11 9.32 -4.42
CA ASN A 109 -10.95 10.78 -4.41
C ASN A 109 -12.28 11.52 -4.56
N GLU A 110 -13.13 11.10 -5.52
CA GLU A 110 -14.48 11.65 -5.67
C GLU A 110 -15.29 11.44 -4.40
N THR A 111 -15.26 10.20 -3.88
CA THR A 111 -15.99 9.81 -2.69
C THR A 111 -15.52 10.57 -1.45
N SER A 112 -14.20 10.68 -1.23
CA SER A 112 -13.66 11.45 -0.10
C SER A 112 -14.04 12.91 -0.20
N THR A 113 -14.00 13.51 -1.39
CA THR A 113 -14.36 14.92 -1.59
C THR A 113 -15.82 15.17 -1.21
N PHE A 114 -16.73 14.31 -1.66
CA PHE A 114 -18.15 14.39 -1.29
C PHE A 114 -18.36 14.26 0.22
N ILE A 115 -17.75 13.26 0.86
CA ILE A 115 -17.93 13.02 2.29
C ILE A 115 -17.35 14.18 3.12
N ILE A 116 -16.19 14.74 2.74
CA ILE A 116 -15.61 15.92 3.40
C ILE A 116 -16.59 17.09 3.37
N GLN A 117 -17.29 17.31 2.24
CA GLN A 117 -18.30 18.36 2.16
C GLN A 117 -19.44 18.11 3.15
N GLN A 118 -19.91 16.86 3.28
CA GLN A 118 -20.95 16.50 4.24
C GLN A 118 -20.47 16.64 5.70
N GLU A 119 -19.26 16.20 6.01
CA GLU A 119 -18.63 16.33 7.34
C GLU A 119 -18.55 17.80 7.76
N ASN A 120 -18.16 18.69 6.83
CA ASN A 120 -18.08 20.13 7.09
C ASN A 120 -19.46 20.76 7.31
N LEU A 121 -20.51 20.30 6.65
CA LEU A 121 -21.88 20.83 6.82
C LEU A 121 -22.48 20.49 8.19
N ILE A 122 -22.02 19.42 8.85
CA ILE A 122 -22.51 18.99 10.18
C ILE A 122 -21.84 19.77 11.32
N LEU A 123 -20.64 20.32 11.08
CA LEU A 123 -19.85 21.06 12.07
C LEU A 123 -20.24 22.54 12.19
N TYR A 124 -21.17 23.02 11.36
CA TYR A 124 -21.76 24.37 11.39
C TYR A 124 -23.25 24.31 11.74
#